data_AF-A0A9D5CSU9-F1
#
_entry.id   AF-A0A9D5CSU9-F1
#
_cell.length_a   1.000
_cell.length_b   1.000
_cell.length_c   1.000
_cell.angle_alpha   90.00
_cell.angle_beta   90.00
_cell.angle_gamma   90.00
#
_symmetry.space_group_name_H-M   'P 1'
#
loop_
_entity.id
_entity.type
_entity.pdbx_description
1 polymer ?
#
loop_
_entity_poly.entity_id
_entity_poly.type
_entity_poly.pdbx_seq_one_letter_code
_entity_poly.pdbx_strand_id
1 'polypeptide(L)'
;MSDDEGNKEEKELDLTSPDVVTNDMGCHIDGFIAVVAHTHVIQEGPITGRAADVIAAANTAAEVALRLVRPGKNNKDVTEAIQKVAAAYDCKIVEGVLSHQLKQFVIDGNKVILSVANPETRVDDAEFEENEVYAVDIVTSTGEGKPRLLDERQTTVYKRAVDKNYHLKMKSSRFIFSEISQKFPIMPFSARALEEKRARLGLVECVNHDLLQPYPVLHEKPGDLVAHIKFTVLLMPNGSDRITSHPLQQLQSTKNIDNDSEIKAWLALGTRTKKKGGGKKKKGKKTDAQEDPAEAIPMDQE
;
A
#
# COMPACT_ATOMS: atom_id res chain seq x y z
N MET A 1 16.14 32.59 34.68
CA MET A 1 15.94 32.01 33.34
C MET A 1 16.12 30.53 33.51
N SER A 2 15.02 29.85 33.82
CA SER A 2 14.96 28.41 34.02
C SER A 2 14.86 27.76 32.64
N ASP A 3 15.87 26.99 32.31
CA ASP A 3 15.91 26.07 31.18
C ASP A 3 14.86 24.99 31.41
N ASP A 4 13.67 25.19 30.86
CA ASP A 4 12.63 24.17 30.70
C ASP A 4 12.60 23.76 29.23
N GLU A 5 13.70 23.13 28.77
CA GLU A 5 13.65 22.29 27.57
C GLU A 5 12.97 20.98 27.97
N GLY A 6 11.65 21.08 28.17
CA GLY A 6 10.77 19.95 28.40
C GLY A 6 10.98 18.94 27.29
N ASN A 7 11.44 17.76 27.69
CA ASN A 7 11.34 16.52 26.96
C ASN A 7 9.85 16.35 26.59
N LYS A 8 9.46 16.77 25.39
CA LYS A 8 8.11 16.50 24.88
C LYS A 8 8.02 15.00 24.69
N GLU A 9 7.46 14.34 25.72
CA GLU A 9 7.00 12.96 25.70
C GLU A 9 6.29 12.69 24.37
N GLU A 10 6.51 11.51 23.79
CA GLU A 10 5.71 11.07 22.65
C GLU A 10 4.25 11.29 22.99
N LYS A 11 3.58 12.15 22.22
CA LYS A 11 2.18 12.51 22.49
C LYS A 11 1.34 11.27 22.25
N GLU A 12 1.06 10.53 23.31
CA GLU A 12 0.12 9.42 23.29
C GLU A 12 -1.23 9.99 22.85
N LEU A 13 -1.74 9.45 21.73
CA LEU A 13 -3.02 9.84 21.18
C LEU A 13 -4.01 8.72 21.49
N ASP A 14 -4.87 8.96 22.46
CA ASP A 14 -5.98 8.08 22.75
C ASP A 14 -6.97 8.12 21.58
N LEU A 15 -7.24 6.95 21.02
CA LEU A 15 -8.19 6.80 19.93
C LEU A 15 -9.62 6.84 20.47
N THR A 16 -10.46 7.68 19.90
CA THR A 16 -11.85 7.88 20.30
C THR A 16 -12.82 7.65 19.14
N SER A 17 -14.08 7.36 19.43
CA SER A 17 -15.11 7.32 18.38
C SER A 17 -15.59 8.75 18.07
N PRO A 18 -15.73 9.17 16.79
CA PRO A 18 -15.55 8.41 15.54
C PRO A 18 -14.25 8.76 14.78
N ASP A 19 -13.08 8.49 15.34
CA ASP A 19 -11.79 8.80 14.70
C ASP A 19 -11.57 7.99 13.42
N VAL A 20 -11.01 8.63 12.40
CA VAL A 20 -10.60 8.02 11.14
C VAL A 20 -9.12 7.65 11.24
N VAL A 21 -8.82 6.35 11.24
CA VAL A 21 -7.49 5.80 11.50
C VAL A 21 -7.00 5.05 10.27
N THR A 22 -5.77 5.34 9.86
CA THR A 22 -5.08 4.60 8.80
C THR A 22 -4.00 3.71 9.40
N ASN A 23 -4.07 2.42 9.12
CA ASN A 23 -2.99 1.48 9.41
C ASN A 23 -2.23 1.23 8.11
N ASP A 24 -0.91 1.49 8.08
CA ASP A 24 -0.02 1.19 6.96
C ASP A 24 1.19 0.40 7.47
N MET A 25 1.39 -0.80 6.93
CA MET A 25 2.44 -1.70 7.38
C MET A 25 2.90 -2.63 6.26
N GLY A 26 4.06 -3.25 6.48
CA GLY A 26 4.60 -4.24 5.56
C GLY A 26 5.50 -5.25 6.24
N CYS A 27 5.74 -6.35 5.54
CA CYS A 27 6.71 -7.36 5.92
C CYS A 27 7.51 -7.79 4.69
N HIS A 28 8.58 -8.55 4.93
CA HIS A 28 9.31 -9.20 3.84
C HIS A 28 9.87 -10.54 4.28
N ILE A 29 10.04 -11.44 3.31
CA ILE A 29 10.76 -12.71 3.46
C ILE A 29 11.82 -12.73 2.36
N ASP A 30 13.09 -12.86 2.73
CA ASP A 30 14.21 -12.87 1.76
C ASP A 30 14.17 -11.72 0.74
N GLY A 31 13.78 -10.53 1.22
CA GLY A 31 13.65 -9.33 0.38
C GLY A 31 12.40 -9.24 -0.48
N PHE A 32 11.54 -10.25 -0.51
CA PHE A 32 10.23 -10.18 -1.17
C PHE A 32 9.23 -9.49 -0.26
N ILE A 33 8.68 -8.36 -0.71
CA ILE A 33 7.93 -7.41 0.11
C ILE A 33 6.42 -7.62 -0.07
N ALA A 34 5.68 -7.56 1.02
CA ALA A 34 4.23 -7.42 1.03
C ALA A 34 3.83 -6.24 1.92
N VAL A 35 3.07 -5.30 1.36
CA VAL A 35 2.56 -4.10 2.05
C VAL A 35 1.03 -4.06 2.00
N VAL A 36 0.45 -3.47 3.04
CA VAL A 36 -0.99 -3.26 3.16
C VAL A 36 -1.25 -1.96 3.92
N ALA A 37 -2.22 -1.19 3.43
CA ALA A 37 -2.78 -0.08 4.19
C ALA A 37 -4.30 -0.06 4.09
N HIS A 38 -4.94 0.39 5.16
CA HIS A 38 -6.39 0.51 5.23
C HIS A 38 -6.80 1.61 6.20
N THR A 39 -7.78 2.41 5.79
CA THR A 39 -8.47 3.38 6.64
C THR A 39 -9.75 2.82 7.24
N HIS A 40 -9.84 2.90 8.56
CA HIS A 40 -10.93 2.44 9.40
C HIS A 40 -11.51 3.62 10.20
N VAL A 41 -12.81 3.63 10.45
CA VAL A 41 -13.44 4.58 11.39
C VAL A 41 -13.77 3.84 12.68
N ILE A 42 -13.35 4.38 13.82
CA ILE A 42 -13.61 3.80 15.14
C ILE A 42 -15.06 4.07 15.52
N GLN A 43 -15.96 3.23 15.01
CA GLN A 43 -17.38 3.28 15.35
C GLN A 43 -18.04 1.95 15.06
N GLU A 44 -19.15 1.69 15.74
CA GLU A 44 -20.05 0.58 15.41
C GLU A 44 -21.08 0.99 14.36
N GLY A 45 -21.50 0.04 13.53
CA GLY A 45 -22.53 0.26 12.51
C GLY A 45 -22.02 0.96 11.24
N PRO A 46 -22.94 1.37 10.34
CA PRO A 46 -22.59 1.93 9.05
C PRO A 46 -21.93 3.31 9.18
N ILE A 47 -20.85 3.52 8.42
CA ILE A 47 -20.22 4.84 8.28
C ILE A 47 -21.04 5.66 7.30
N THR A 48 -21.31 6.92 7.65
CA THR A 48 -22.12 7.86 6.85
C THR A 48 -21.36 9.14 6.53
N GLY A 49 -21.90 9.96 5.62
CA GLY A 49 -21.39 11.30 5.34
C GLY A 49 -20.03 11.30 4.64
N ARG A 50 -19.23 12.35 4.88
CA ARG A 50 -17.95 12.55 4.16
C ARG A 50 -16.91 11.47 4.44
N ALA A 51 -16.90 10.88 5.63
CA ALA A 51 -16.06 9.73 5.95
C ALA A 51 -16.42 8.52 5.08
N ALA A 52 -17.71 8.26 4.88
CA ALA A 52 -18.17 7.19 4.00
C ALA A 52 -17.80 7.47 2.54
N ASP A 53 -17.93 8.72 2.09
CA ASP A 53 -17.60 9.11 0.72
C ASP A 53 -16.11 8.91 0.40
N VAL A 54 -15.20 9.38 1.26
CA VAL A 54 -13.75 9.27 1.03
C VAL A 54 -13.27 7.82 1.11
N ILE A 55 -13.80 7.03 2.05
CA ILE A 55 -13.46 5.60 2.15
C ILE A 55 -14.04 4.82 0.96
N ALA A 56 -15.24 5.15 0.49
CA ALA A 56 -15.83 4.55 -0.71
C ALA A 56 -15.04 4.91 -1.97
N ALA A 57 -14.57 6.16 -2.09
CA ALA A 57 -13.70 6.62 -3.15
C ALA A 57 -12.40 5.81 -3.21
N ALA A 58 -11.70 5.68 -2.07
CA ALA A 58 -10.45 4.95 -1.98
C ALA A 58 -10.62 3.46 -2.34
N ASN A 59 -11.65 2.79 -1.78
CA ASN A 59 -11.91 1.38 -2.06
C ASN A 59 -12.29 1.15 -3.53
N THR A 60 -13.13 2.02 -4.11
CA THR A 60 -13.53 1.90 -5.52
C THR A 60 -12.34 2.13 -6.44
N ALA A 61 -11.50 3.12 -6.13
CA ALA A 61 -10.28 3.40 -6.89
C ALA A 61 -9.28 2.24 -6.80
N ALA A 62 -9.13 1.62 -5.63
CA ALA A 62 -8.32 0.42 -5.43
C ALA A 62 -8.82 -0.79 -6.25
N GLU A 63 -10.14 -0.97 -6.36
CA GLU A 63 -10.74 -2.03 -7.19
C GLU A 63 -10.55 -1.78 -8.69
N VAL A 64 -10.68 -0.52 -9.13
CA VAL A 64 -10.38 -0.12 -10.52
C VAL A 64 -8.90 -0.31 -10.82
N ALA A 65 -8.00 0.15 -9.94
CA ALA A 65 -6.57 -0.02 -10.09
C ALA A 65 -6.17 -1.51 -10.17
N LEU A 66 -6.73 -2.38 -9.32
CA LEU A 66 -6.49 -3.83 -9.39
C LEU A 66 -6.79 -4.43 -10.77
N ARG A 67 -7.77 -3.88 -11.50
CA ARG A 67 -8.20 -4.37 -12.82
C ARG A 67 -7.41 -3.76 -13.97
N LEU A 68 -6.84 -2.58 -13.77
CA LEU A 68 -6.04 -1.85 -14.77
C LEU A 68 -4.54 -2.16 -14.67
N VAL A 69 -4.03 -2.45 -13.48
CA VAL A 69 -2.64 -2.91 -13.27
C VAL A 69 -2.55 -4.37 -13.70
N ARG A 70 -2.31 -4.57 -15.00
CA ARG A 70 -2.18 -5.87 -15.65
C ARG A 70 -1.28 -5.77 -16.89
N PRO A 71 -0.66 -6.89 -17.32
CA PRO A 71 0.22 -6.88 -18.49
C PRO A 71 -0.43 -6.28 -19.74
N GLY A 72 0.33 -5.47 -20.49
CA GLY A 72 -0.17 -4.80 -21.71
C GLY A 72 -0.92 -3.49 -21.47
N LYS A 73 -1.03 -3.03 -20.22
CA LYS A 73 -1.61 -1.73 -19.85
C LYS A 73 -0.53 -0.76 -19.40
N ASN A 74 -0.85 0.52 -19.51
CA ASN A 74 0.07 1.61 -19.18
C ASN A 74 -0.25 2.19 -17.79
N ASN A 75 0.78 2.68 -17.10
CA ASN A 75 0.64 3.33 -15.79
C ASN A 75 -0.28 4.58 -15.85
N LYS A 76 -0.26 5.36 -16.93
CA LYS A 76 -1.12 6.54 -17.10
C LYS A 76 -2.61 6.22 -17.09
N ASP A 77 -3.02 5.10 -17.69
CA ASP A 77 -4.42 4.66 -17.69
C ASP A 77 -4.95 4.51 -16.26
N VAL A 78 -4.10 4.02 -15.34
CA VAL A 78 -4.44 3.86 -13.92
C VAL A 78 -4.59 5.23 -13.26
N THR A 79 -3.64 6.15 -13.50
CA THR A 79 -3.63 7.52 -12.97
C THR A 79 -4.91 8.28 -13.34
N GLU A 80 -5.36 8.21 -14.59
CA GLU A 80 -6.57 8.86 -15.05
C GLU A 80 -7.83 8.23 -14.41
N ALA A 81 -7.86 6.91 -14.35
CA ALA A 81 -9.00 6.17 -13.81
C ALA A 81 -9.24 6.43 -12.32
N ILE A 82 -8.19 6.42 -11.49
CA ILE A 82 -8.34 6.64 -10.04
C ILE A 82 -8.78 8.08 -9.74
N GLN A 83 -8.32 9.07 -10.53
CA GLN A 83 -8.78 10.45 -10.41
C GLN A 83 -10.25 10.61 -10.77
N LYS A 84 -10.69 9.94 -11.85
CA LYS A 84 -12.10 9.93 -12.25
C LYS A 84 -12.98 9.32 -11.15
N VAL A 85 -12.54 8.20 -10.57
CA VAL A 85 -13.26 7.57 -9.45
C VAL A 85 -13.35 8.51 -8.25
N ALA A 86 -12.23 9.13 -7.82
CA ALA A 86 -12.26 10.05 -6.69
C ALA A 86 -13.23 11.22 -6.92
N ALA A 87 -13.24 11.78 -8.13
CA ALA A 87 -14.14 12.87 -8.50
C ALA A 87 -15.63 12.47 -8.41
N ALA A 88 -15.99 11.21 -8.71
CA ALA A 88 -17.36 10.72 -8.60
C ALA A 88 -17.90 10.70 -7.14
N TYR A 89 -17.00 10.73 -6.16
CA TYR A 89 -17.32 10.81 -4.72
C TYR A 89 -17.10 12.21 -4.13
N ASP A 90 -16.95 13.24 -4.98
CA ASP A 90 -16.53 14.58 -4.60
C ASP A 90 -15.25 14.57 -3.74
N CYS A 91 -14.31 13.69 -4.08
CA CYS A 91 -13.01 13.57 -3.42
C CYS A 91 -11.89 13.86 -4.42
N LYS A 92 -10.68 14.07 -3.89
CA LYS A 92 -9.45 14.24 -4.67
C LYS A 92 -8.47 13.12 -4.36
N ILE A 93 -7.71 12.69 -5.36
CA ILE A 93 -6.53 11.87 -5.10
C ILE A 93 -5.43 12.78 -4.54
N VAL A 94 -4.71 12.29 -3.55
CA VAL A 94 -3.62 13.04 -2.90
C VAL A 94 -2.39 13.09 -3.83
N GLU A 95 -1.85 14.30 -4.01
CA GLU A 95 -0.64 14.56 -4.78
C GLU A 95 0.61 13.98 -4.09
N GLY A 96 1.59 13.55 -4.88
CA GLY A 96 2.87 13.02 -4.37
C GLY A 96 2.84 11.54 -3.96
N VAL A 97 1.69 10.86 -4.03
CA VAL A 97 1.61 9.41 -3.82
C VAL A 97 2.04 8.65 -5.06
N LEU A 98 2.86 7.62 -4.86
CA LEU A 98 3.45 6.78 -5.90
C LEU A 98 3.18 5.31 -5.60
N SER A 99 2.66 4.57 -6.57
CA SER A 99 2.61 3.10 -6.50
C SER A 99 3.84 2.53 -7.18
N HIS A 100 4.64 1.75 -6.45
CA HIS A 100 5.93 1.27 -6.93
C HIS A 100 5.90 -0.18 -7.40
N GLN A 101 6.67 -0.48 -8.44
CA GLN A 101 7.11 -1.85 -8.71
C GLN A 101 7.96 -2.34 -7.53
N LEU A 102 7.67 -3.54 -7.04
CA LEU A 102 8.46 -4.23 -6.04
C LEU A 102 9.42 -5.21 -6.73
N LYS A 103 10.66 -5.26 -6.25
CA LYS A 103 11.62 -6.32 -6.59
C LYS A 103 12.21 -6.89 -5.31
N GLN A 104 12.93 -8.00 -5.43
CA GLN A 104 13.68 -8.52 -4.29
C GLN A 104 14.61 -7.43 -3.76
N PHE A 105 14.47 -7.10 -2.47
CA PHE A 105 15.24 -6.06 -1.78
C PHE A 105 14.99 -4.61 -2.23
N VAL A 106 13.98 -4.35 -3.07
CA VAL A 106 13.66 -3.00 -3.60
C VAL A 106 12.18 -2.71 -3.42
N ILE A 107 11.86 -1.78 -2.51
CA ILE A 107 10.48 -1.35 -2.22
C ILE A 107 9.96 -0.28 -3.19
N ASP A 108 10.87 0.42 -3.86
CA ASP A 108 10.65 1.59 -4.69
C ASP A 108 11.31 1.42 -6.06
N GLY A 109 10.83 0.44 -6.82
CA GLY A 109 11.29 0.21 -8.19
C GLY A 109 10.96 1.39 -9.12
N ASN A 110 11.71 1.48 -10.21
CA ASN A 110 11.65 2.59 -11.16
C ASN A 110 10.35 2.65 -11.99
N LYS A 111 9.66 1.52 -12.19
CA LYS A 111 8.33 1.54 -12.81
C LYS A 111 7.31 1.96 -11.76
N VAL A 112 6.71 3.14 -11.97
CA VAL A 112 5.86 3.80 -10.98
C VAL A 112 4.53 4.22 -11.60
N ILE A 113 3.45 4.10 -10.83
CA ILE A 113 2.16 4.73 -11.14
C ILE A 113 2.08 6.01 -10.30
N LEU A 114 1.97 7.14 -10.98
CA LEU A 114 1.79 8.43 -10.32
C LEU A 114 0.31 8.62 -9.97
N SER A 115 -0.02 8.97 -8.73
CA SER A 115 -1.42 9.12 -8.34
C SER A 115 -2.10 10.35 -8.95
N VAL A 116 -1.37 11.48 -9.04
CA VAL A 116 -1.81 12.72 -9.70
C VAL A 116 -0.62 13.33 -10.42
N ALA A 117 -0.82 13.72 -11.68
CA ALA A 117 0.19 14.45 -12.43
C ALA A 117 0.37 15.87 -11.88
N ASN A 118 1.61 16.25 -11.54
CA ASN A 118 1.95 17.62 -11.20
C ASN A 118 3.20 18.07 -12.00
N PRO A 119 3.44 19.38 -12.18
CA PRO A 119 4.55 19.86 -13.01
C PRO A 119 5.94 19.46 -12.50
N GLU A 120 6.07 19.23 -11.19
CA GLU A 120 7.33 18.96 -10.50
C GLU A 120 7.72 17.48 -10.53
N THR A 121 6.73 16.59 -10.58
CA THR A 121 6.88 15.14 -10.52
C THR A 121 6.47 14.54 -11.85
N ARG A 122 7.46 14.05 -12.59
CA ARG A 122 7.24 13.32 -13.84
C ARG A 122 7.69 11.88 -13.65
N VAL A 123 6.85 10.96 -14.10
CA VAL A 123 7.17 9.54 -14.20
C VAL A 123 7.17 9.16 -15.67
N ASP A 124 8.05 8.24 -16.04
CA ASP A 124 8.10 7.71 -17.38
C ASP A 124 6.88 6.84 -17.68
N ASP A 125 6.47 6.82 -18.95
CA ASP A 125 5.42 5.92 -19.42
C ASP A 125 5.93 4.50 -19.33
N ALA A 126 5.21 3.67 -18.58
CA ALA A 126 5.60 2.29 -18.34
C ALA A 126 4.45 1.37 -18.68
N GLU A 127 4.74 0.36 -19.50
CA GLU A 127 3.87 -0.78 -19.72
C GLU A 127 4.13 -1.83 -18.63
N PHE A 128 3.04 -2.36 -18.08
CA PHE A 128 3.10 -3.48 -17.14
C PHE A 128 3.41 -4.78 -17.89
N GLU A 129 4.25 -5.61 -17.29
CA GLU A 129 4.72 -6.88 -17.85
C GLU A 129 4.33 -8.07 -16.95
N GLU A 130 4.33 -9.27 -17.53
CA GLU A 130 4.13 -10.50 -16.77
C GLU A 130 5.28 -10.73 -15.78
N ASN A 131 4.95 -11.31 -14.62
CA ASN A 131 5.84 -11.59 -13.49
C ASN A 131 6.37 -10.34 -12.75
N GLU A 132 5.76 -9.19 -12.96
CA GLU A 132 6.01 -8.01 -12.14
C GLU A 132 5.13 -8.00 -10.88
N VAL A 133 5.61 -7.31 -9.84
CA VAL A 133 4.89 -7.12 -8.57
C VAL A 133 4.78 -5.64 -8.30
N TYR A 134 3.62 -5.18 -7.81
CA TYR A 134 3.37 -3.78 -7.50
C TYR A 134 2.77 -3.60 -6.12
N ALA A 135 3.24 -2.58 -5.40
CA ALA A 135 2.53 -1.98 -4.28
C ALA A 135 1.63 -0.87 -4.83
N VAL A 136 0.34 -1.16 -4.99
CA VAL A 136 -0.65 -0.17 -5.41
C VAL A 136 -1.05 0.64 -4.18
N ASP A 137 -0.84 1.95 -4.25
CA ASP A 137 -1.03 2.89 -3.15
C ASP A 137 -2.00 4.00 -3.58
N ILE A 138 -3.19 4.01 -2.96
CA ILE A 138 -4.27 4.95 -3.27
C ILE A 138 -4.62 5.74 -2.00
N VAL A 139 -4.43 7.05 -2.07
CA VAL A 139 -4.81 7.98 -1.02
C VAL A 139 -5.79 9.00 -1.59
N THR A 140 -6.93 9.15 -0.93
CA THR A 140 -8.01 10.08 -1.30
C THR A 140 -8.26 11.05 -0.15
N SER A 141 -8.70 12.26 -0.50
CA SER A 141 -8.96 13.37 0.42
C SER A 141 -10.33 13.97 0.13
N THR A 142 -11.05 14.38 1.17
CA THR A 142 -12.25 15.22 1.03
C THR A 142 -11.93 16.67 0.66
N GLY A 143 -10.66 17.08 0.84
CA GLY A 143 -10.15 18.42 0.61
C GLY A 143 -9.55 18.60 -0.78
N GLU A 144 -8.43 19.33 -0.85
CA GLU A 144 -7.77 19.70 -2.11
C GLU A 144 -6.84 18.61 -2.65
N GLY A 145 -6.46 17.61 -1.84
CA GLY A 145 -5.49 16.58 -2.21
C GLY A 145 -4.05 17.08 -2.18
N LYS A 146 -3.76 18.16 -1.46
CA LYS A 146 -2.45 18.84 -1.41
C LYS A 146 -1.91 18.90 0.01
N PRO A 147 -1.38 17.77 0.51
CA PRO A 147 -1.01 17.66 1.90
C PRO A 147 0.27 18.46 2.17
N ARG A 148 0.41 18.98 3.38
CA ARG A 148 1.52 19.85 3.79
C ARG A 148 2.29 19.24 4.95
N LEU A 149 3.59 19.47 4.94
CA LEU A 149 4.43 19.21 6.10
C LEU A 149 4.18 20.31 7.13
N LEU A 150 3.75 19.93 8.34
CA LEU A 150 3.52 20.87 9.45
C LEU A 150 4.71 20.96 10.40
N ASP A 151 5.32 19.81 10.72
CA ASP A 151 6.46 19.72 11.62
C ASP A 151 7.42 18.61 11.16
N GLU A 152 8.64 18.98 10.78
CA GLU A 152 9.70 18.05 10.38
C GLU A 152 10.02 17.03 11.48
N ARG A 153 9.85 17.41 12.76
CA ARG A 153 10.15 16.55 13.92
C ARG A 153 9.21 15.36 14.06
N GLN A 154 8.05 15.38 13.38
CA GLN A 154 7.13 14.24 13.34
C GLN A 154 7.63 13.11 12.43
N THR A 155 8.61 13.37 11.56
CA THR A 155 9.21 12.36 10.71
C THR A 155 9.97 11.35 11.57
N THR A 156 9.48 10.12 11.61
CA THR A 156 10.11 9.03 12.36
C THR A 156 10.42 7.82 11.50
N VAL A 157 9.96 7.79 10.24
CA VAL A 157 10.21 6.70 9.31
C VAL A 157 11.26 7.12 8.30
N TYR A 158 12.27 6.27 8.11
CA TYR A 158 13.39 6.51 7.22
C TYR A 158 13.71 5.25 6.42
N LYS A 159 14.32 5.42 5.25
CA LYS A 159 14.90 4.34 4.45
C LYS A 159 16.34 4.69 4.11
N ARG A 160 17.23 3.71 4.09
CA ARG A 160 18.62 3.93 3.66
C ARG A 160 18.72 4.10 2.14
N ALA A 161 19.46 5.12 1.71
CA ALA A 161 19.85 5.31 0.32
C ALA A 161 21.16 4.54 0.06
N VAL A 162 21.05 3.38 -0.58
CA VAL A 162 22.19 2.47 -0.79
C VAL A 162 23.17 2.94 -1.85
N ASP A 163 22.74 3.84 -2.73
CA ASP A 163 23.53 4.46 -3.79
C ASP A 163 24.33 5.68 -3.30
N LYS A 164 24.03 6.19 -2.10
CA LYS A 164 24.69 7.35 -1.53
C LYS A 164 25.80 6.92 -0.57
N ASN A 165 26.95 7.57 -0.71
CA ASN A 165 28.10 7.34 0.15
C ASN A 165 28.65 8.69 0.63
N TYR A 166 28.75 8.84 1.95
CA TYR A 166 29.25 10.04 2.59
C TYR A 166 29.99 9.68 3.86
N HIS A 167 31.10 10.37 4.12
CA HIS A 167 31.91 10.18 5.30
C HIS A 167 31.36 11.00 6.48
N LEU A 168 30.50 10.37 7.29
CA LEU A 168 29.91 10.97 8.48
C LEU A 168 30.97 11.47 9.48
N LYS A 169 30.86 12.73 9.87
CA LYS A 169 31.83 13.43 10.73
C LYS A 169 31.56 13.16 12.21
N MET A 170 30.29 13.06 12.62
CA MET A 170 29.96 12.83 14.03
C MET A 170 30.08 11.36 14.42
N LYS A 171 30.59 11.09 15.63
CA LYS A 171 30.69 9.74 16.18
C LYS A 171 29.32 9.10 16.38
N SER A 172 28.32 9.89 16.78
CA SER A 172 26.92 9.46 16.91
C SER A 172 26.34 8.98 15.59
N SER A 173 26.50 9.77 14.52
CA SER A 173 25.97 9.43 13.19
C SER A 173 26.60 8.16 12.64
N ARG A 174 27.94 7.99 12.78
CA ARG A 174 28.61 6.74 12.37
C ARG A 174 28.07 5.52 13.11
N PHE A 175 27.82 5.65 14.42
CA PHE A 175 27.26 4.55 15.23
C PHE A 175 25.85 4.18 14.76
N ILE A 176 24.96 5.17 14.62
CA ILE A 176 23.58 4.96 14.19
C ILE A 176 23.50 4.43 12.76
N PHE A 177 24.30 4.97 11.85
CA PHE A 177 24.33 4.49 10.47
C PHE A 177 24.84 3.04 10.37
N SER A 178 25.79 2.65 11.23
CA SER A 178 26.22 1.25 11.35
C SER A 178 25.11 0.35 11.86
N GLU A 179 24.38 0.78 12.89
CA GLU A 179 23.23 0.04 13.43
C GLU A 179 22.14 -0.14 12.36
N ILE A 180 21.77 0.96 11.67
CA ILE A 180 20.80 0.94 10.57
C ILE A 180 21.26 -0.01 9.46
N SER A 181 22.53 0.05 9.07
CA SER A 181 23.06 -0.80 7.99
C SER A 181 23.02 -2.30 8.35
N GLN A 182 23.04 -2.65 9.64
CA GLN A 182 22.97 -4.03 10.12
C GLN A 182 21.51 -4.50 10.30
N LYS A 183 20.66 -3.69 10.93
CA LYS A 183 19.27 -4.05 11.25
C LYS A 183 18.31 -3.83 10.09
N PHE A 184 18.50 -2.74 9.35
CA PHE A 184 17.59 -2.26 8.30
C PHE A 184 18.40 -1.87 7.04
N PRO A 185 19.09 -2.83 6.40
CA PRO A 185 20.06 -2.54 5.35
C PRO A 185 19.47 -1.78 4.15
N ILE A 186 18.18 -1.99 3.88
CA ILE A 186 17.47 -1.53 2.68
C ILE A 186 16.00 -1.13 2.93
N MET A 187 15.36 -1.70 3.97
CA MET A 187 13.92 -1.54 4.20
C MET A 187 13.66 -0.29 5.03
N PRO A 188 12.48 0.35 4.86
CA PRO A 188 12.07 1.41 5.76
C PRO A 188 12.03 0.95 7.21
N PHE A 189 12.39 1.83 8.14
CA PHE A 189 12.40 1.58 9.56
C PHE A 189 11.93 2.80 10.35
N SER A 190 11.41 2.57 11.55
CA SER A 190 11.08 3.63 12.48
C SER A 190 12.28 3.95 13.37
N ALA A 191 12.52 5.24 13.64
CA ALA A 191 13.54 5.71 14.59
C ALA A 191 13.35 5.14 15.99
N ARG A 192 12.13 4.71 16.36
CA ARG A 192 11.83 4.02 17.62
C ARG A 192 12.52 2.66 17.74
N ALA A 193 12.92 2.04 16.64
CA ALA A 193 13.63 0.76 16.63
C ALA A 193 15.16 0.90 16.85
N LEU A 194 15.67 2.13 16.94
CA LEU A 194 17.07 2.43 17.19
C LEU A 194 17.33 2.64 18.69
N GLU A 195 18.58 2.51 19.11
CA GLU A 195 18.96 2.79 20.49
C GLU A 195 18.82 4.28 20.86
N GLU A 196 17.96 4.54 21.85
CA GLU A 196 17.30 5.83 22.14
C GLU A 196 18.26 6.99 22.46
N LYS A 197 19.35 6.74 23.19
CA LYS A 197 20.14 7.80 23.83
C LYS A 197 20.88 8.74 22.86
N ARG A 198 20.99 8.42 21.57
CA ARG A 198 21.73 9.22 20.57
C ARG A 198 21.07 9.33 19.20
N ALA A 199 19.95 8.63 18.97
CA ALA A 199 19.35 8.43 17.65
C ALA A 199 19.06 9.75 16.90
N ARG A 200 18.36 10.70 17.54
CA ARG A 200 17.88 11.92 16.86
C ARG A 200 18.99 12.78 16.25
N LEU A 201 20.07 13.04 16.99
CA LEU A 201 21.16 13.89 16.49
C LEU A 201 21.93 13.23 15.34
N GLY A 202 22.12 11.91 15.40
CA GLY A 202 22.81 11.18 14.33
C GLY A 202 21.98 11.04 13.05
N LEU A 203 20.64 10.95 13.18
CA LEU A 203 19.73 10.90 12.02
C LEU A 203 19.78 12.19 11.20
N VAL A 204 19.87 13.36 11.85
CA VAL A 204 19.91 14.66 11.16
C VAL A 204 21.09 14.75 10.18
N GLU A 205 22.31 14.35 10.59
CA GLU A 205 23.47 14.36 9.68
C GLU A 205 23.26 13.37 8.52
N CYS A 206 22.68 12.19 8.79
CA CYS A 206 22.44 11.19 7.76
C CYS A 206 21.41 11.65 6.72
N VAL A 207 20.35 12.35 7.14
CA VAL A 207 19.35 12.92 6.23
C VAL A 207 19.93 14.09 5.44
N ASN A 208 20.65 15.01 6.09
CA ASN A 208 21.26 16.18 5.43
C ASN A 208 22.30 15.83 4.36
N HIS A 209 22.85 14.63 4.42
CA HIS A 209 23.80 14.10 3.44
C HIS A 209 23.23 12.97 2.58
N ASP A 210 21.90 12.90 2.48
CA ASP A 210 21.14 11.96 1.63
C ASP A 210 21.43 10.47 1.88
N LEU A 211 22.02 10.11 3.03
CA LEU A 211 22.24 8.71 3.39
C LEU A 211 20.93 8.03 3.82
N LEU A 212 19.97 8.82 4.30
CA LEU A 212 18.64 8.38 4.68
C LEU A 212 17.59 9.23 3.97
N GLN A 213 16.65 8.55 3.32
CA GLN A 213 15.44 9.13 2.74
C GLN A 213 14.34 9.20 3.83
N PRO A 214 13.85 10.39 4.17
CA PRO A 214 12.75 10.56 5.13
C PRO A 214 11.38 10.24 4.50
N TYR A 215 10.46 9.72 5.32
CA TYR A 215 9.05 9.58 5.00
C TYR A 215 8.27 10.56 5.88
N PRO A 216 8.08 11.81 5.43
CA PRO A 216 7.51 12.87 6.25
C PRO A 216 6.04 12.61 6.58
N VAL A 217 5.61 13.09 7.76
CA VAL A 217 4.19 13.11 8.13
C VAL A 217 3.53 14.31 7.47
N LEU A 218 2.60 14.04 6.56
CA LEU A 218 1.88 15.06 5.80
C LEU A 218 0.43 15.18 6.30
N HIS A 219 -0.09 16.40 6.29
CA HIS A 219 -1.42 16.71 6.79
C HIS A 219 -2.27 17.40 5.73
N GLU A 220 -3.55 17.04 5.66
CA GLU A 220 -4.56 17.84 4.98
C GLU A 220 -5.01 19.03 5.83
N LYS A 221 -5.85 19.91 5.25
CA LYS A 221 -6.41 21.04 6.00
C LYS A 221 -7.23 20.54 7.21
N PRO A 222 -7.22 21.27 8.35
CA PRO A 222 -8.04 20.91 9.50
C PRO A 222 -9.51 20.75 9.12
N GLY A 223 -10.09 19.59 9.43
CA GLY A 223 -11.49 19.24 9.12
C GLY A 223 -11.68 18.39 7.87
N ASP A 224 -10.68 18.31 6.98
CA ASP A 224 -10.69 17.38 5.85
C ASP A 224 -10.26 15.97 6.29
N LEU A 225 -10.86 14.96 5.66
CA LEU A 225 -10.63 13.54 5.92
C LEU A 225 -9.82 12.92 4.80
N VAL A 226 -8.95 11.98 5.17
CA VAL A 226 -8.11 11.23 4.23
C VAL A 226 -8.38 9.74 4.40
N ALA A 227 -8.50 9.02 3.29
CA ALA A 227 -8.56 7.56 3.27
C ALA A 227 -7.45 6.99 2.38
N HIS A 228 -6.80 5.95 2.88
CA HIS A 228 -5.61 5.31 2.32
C HIS A 228 -5.88 3.81 2.20
N ILE A 229 -5.73 3.29 0.99
CA ILE A 229 -5.82 1.88 0.67
C ILE A 229 -4.56 1.49 -0.09
N LYS A 230 -3.82 0.52 0.44
CA LYS A 230 -2.63 -0.02 -0.20
C LYS A 230 -2.70 -1.53 -0.23
N PHE A 231 -2.33 -2.12 -1.35
CA PHE A 231 -2.27 -3.57 -1.50
C PHE A 231 -1.13 -3.98 -2.43
N THR A 232 -0.66 -5.21 -2.25
CA THR A 232 0.36 -5.81 -3.10
C THR A 232 -0.29 -6.73 -4.12
N VAL A 233 0.06 -6.57 -5.39
CA VAL A 233 -0.47 -7.33 -6.52
C VAL A 233 0.66 -7.99 -7.33
N LEU A 234 0.45 -9.26 -7.69
CA LEU A 234 1.34 -10.06 -8.54
C LEU A 234 0.73 -10.16 -9.94
N LEU A 235 1.50 -9.82 -10.97
CA LEU A 235 1.05 -9.91 -12.36
C LEU A 235 1.40 -11.27 -12.94
N MET A 236 0.55 -12.26 -12.68
CA MET A 236 0.78 -13.63 -13.15
C MET A 236 0.29 -13.80 -14.60
N PRO A 237 0.78 -14.80 -15.35
CA PRO A 237 0.29 -15.08 -16.72
C PRO A 237 -1.23 -15.37 -16.81
N ASN A 238 -1.86 -15.77 -15.70
CA ASN A 238 -3.31 -16.00 -15.60
C ASN A 238 -4.09 -14.80 -15.03
N GLY A 239 -3.44 -13.63 -14.88
CA GLY A 239 -4.02 -12.38 -14.41
C GLY A 239 -3.40 -11.87 -13.10
N SER A 240 -3.96 -10.78 -12.60
CA SER A 240 -3.46 -10.06 -11.44
C SER A 240 -3.97 -10.71 -10.15
N ASP A 241 -3.06 -11.02 -9.23
CA ASP A 241 -3.34 -11.64 -7.94
C ASP A 241 -3.04 -10.69 -6.78
N ARG A 242 -4.08 -10.28 -6.03
CA ARG A 242 -3.93 -9.45 -4.84
C ARG A 242 -3.59 -10.36 -3.65
N ILE A 243 -2.41 -10.17 -3.06
CA ILE A 243 -1.93 -11.01 -1.95
C ILE A 243 -2.11 -10.38 -0.56
N THR A 244 -2.40 -9.09 -0.50
CA THR A 244 -2.73 -8.39 0.76
C THR A 244 -4.14 -7.78 0.69
N SER A 245 -4.88 -7.90 1.77
CA SER A 245 -6.26 -7.42 1.88
C SER A 245 -6.57 -6.98 3.30
N HIS A 246 -7.65 -6.24 3.47
CA HIS A 246 -8.14 -5.78 4.76
C HIS A 246 -9.66 -6.00 4.85
N PRO A 247 -10.24 -6.07 6.06
CA PRO A 247 -11.68 -6.06 6.22
C PRO A 247 -12.28 -4.73 5.71
N LEU A 248 -13.51 -4.79 5.21
CA LEU A 248 -14.27 -3.61 4.79
C LEU A 248 -15.35 -3.30 5.82
N GLN A 249 -15.45 -2.03 6.20
CA GLN A 249 -16.58 -1.55 6.99
C GLN A 249 -17.80 -1.33 6.11
N GLN A 250 -18.99 -1.40 6.70
CA GLN A 250 -20.21 -1.05 5.99
C GLN A 250 -20.26 0.47 5.77
N LEU A 251 -20.38 0.88 4.51
CA LEU A 251 -20.43 2.28 4.11
C LEU A 251 -21.81 2.64 3.58
N GLN A 252 -22.30 3.81 3.96
CA GLN A 252 -23.46 4.48 3.39
C GLN A 252 -23.00 5.83 2.83
N SER A 253 -22.33 5.77 1.67
CA SER A 253 -21.89 6.97 0.96
C SER A 253 -23.10 7.75 0.44
N THR A 254 -22.99 9.07 0.47
CA THR A 254 -23.97 9.98 -0.14
C THR A 254 -23.84 10.04 -1.65
N LYS A 255 -22.78 9.45 -2.20
CA LYS A 255 -22.43 9.44 -3.62
C LYS A 255 -22.49 8.02 -4.15
N ASN A 256 -22.80 7.90 -5.43
CA ASN A 256 -22.76 6.63 -6.14
C ASN A 256 -22.14 6.82 -7.52
N ILE A 257 -21.60 5.73 -8.04
CA ILE A 257 -21.00 5.65 -9.37
C ILE A 257 -22.00 5.11 -10.40
N ASP A 258 -23.31 5.13 -10.08
CA ASP A 258 -24.29 4.41 -10.87
C ASP A 258 -24.49 4.99 -12.27
N ASN A 259 -24.22 6.28 -12.42
CA ASN A 259 -24.37 6.99 -13.69
C ASN A 259 -23.07 7.02 -14.50
N ASP A 260 -21.94 6.55 -13.98
CA ASP A 260 -20.67 6.55 -14.70
C ASP A 260 -20.43 5.21 -15.40
N SER A 261 -20.76 5.18 -16.70
CA SER A 261 -20.59 3.99 -17.54
C SER A 261 -19.15 3.50 -17.64
N GLU A 262 -18.16 4.40 -17.52
CA GLU A 262 -16.75 4.05 -17.66
C GLU A 262 -16.21 3.41 -16.39
N ILE A 263 -16.54 3.95 -15.22
CA ILE A 263 -16.19 3.33 -13.94
C ILE A 263 -16.82 1.93 -13.85
N LYS A 264 -18.08 1.79 -14.27
CA LYS A 264 -18.75 0.48 -14.35
C LYS A 264 -18.03 -0.48 -15.30
N ALA A 265 -17.58 0.01 -16.46
CA ALA A 265 -16.83 -0.81 -17.41
C ALA A 265 -15.50 -1.29 -16.81
N TRP A 266 -14.76 -0.43 -16.09
CA TRP A 266 -13.55 -0.85 -15.39
C TRP A 266 -13.83 -1.87 -14.31
N LEU A 267 -14.84 -1.67 -13.46
CA LEU A 267 -15.20 -2.60 -12.40
C LEU A 267 -15.70 -3.97 -12.93
N ALA A 268 -16.26 -3.99 -14.14
CA ALA A 268 -16.68 -5.22 -14.81
C ALA A 268 -15.51 -6.04 -15.39
N LEU A 269 -14.30 -5.47 -15.49
CA LEU A 269 -13.12 -6.20 -15.93
C LEU A 269 -12.78 -7.32 -14.94
N GLY A 270 -12.47 -8.51 -15.46
CA GLY A 270 -11.98 -9.62 -14.65
C GLY A 270 -10.53 -9.40 -14.22
N THR A 271 -10.20 -9.76 -12.99
CA THR A 271 -8.83 -9.73 -12.45
C THR A 271 -8.00 -10.95 -12.88
N ARG A 272 -8.66 -12.09 -13.11
CA ARG A 272 -8.03 -13.33 -13.59
C ARG A 272 -8.67 -13.81 -14.88
N THR A 273 -7.87 -14.34 -15.80
CA THR A 273 -8.39 -15.04 -16.98
C THR A 273 -8.89 -16.42 -16.54
N LYS A 274 -10.19 -16.71 -16.78
CA LYS A 274 -10.68 -18.08 -16.65
C LYS A 274 -9.92 -18.93 -17.67
N LYS A 275 -9.12 -19.91 -17.21
CA LYS A 275 -8.60 -20.98 -18.08
C LYS A 275 -9.76 -21.45 -18.95
N LYS A 276 -9.67 -21.34 -20.29
CA LYS A 276 -10.53 -22.07 -21.20
C LYS A 276 -10.36 -23.54 -20.84
N GLY A 277 -11.34 -24.10 -20.13
CA GLY A 277 -11.32 -25.49 -19.71
C GLY A 277 -11.09 -26.38 -20.92
N GLY A 278 -10.08 -27.24 -20.83
CA GLY A 278 -9.87 -28.33 -21.78
C GLY A 278 -11.18 -29.07 -22.00
N GLY A 279 -11.46 -29.38 -23.26
CA GLY A 279 -12.74 -29.86 -23.73
C GLY A 279 -13.32 -30.98 -22.85
N LYS A 280 -14.62 -30.85 -22.57
CA LYS A 280 -15.47 -31.92 -22.05
C LYS A 280 -15.35 -33.12 -23.00
N LYS A 281 -14.44 -34.06 -22.73
CA LYS A 281 -14.50 -35.40 -23.33
C LYS A 281 -15.83 -36.00 -22.90
N LYS A 282 -16.72 -36.21 -23.87
CA LYS A 282 -17.95 -37.00 -23.73
C LYS A 282 -17.61 -38.29 -22.99
N LYS A 283 -18.14 -38.45 -21.76
CA LYS A 283 -18.13 -39.72 -21.04
C LYS A 283 -19.03 -40.68 -21.84
N GLY A 284 -18.40 -41.58 -22.57
CA GLY A 284 -19.07 -42.73 -23.17
C GLY A 284 -19.66 -43.60 -22.07
N LYS A 285 -20.94 -43.89 -22.20
CA LYS A 285 -21.69 -44.84 -21.39
C LYS A 285 -21.11 -46.24 -21.65
N LYS A 286 -20.50 -46.87 -20.64
CA LYS A 286 -20.29 -48.32 -20.61
C LYS A 286 -20.94 -48.88 -19.34
N THR A 287 -21.73 -49.90 -19.61
CA THR A 287 -22.64 -50.69 -18.80
C THR A 287 -21.95 -51.59 -17.77
N ASP A 288 -22.78 -52.01 -16.83
CA ASP A 288 -22.60 -52.76 -15.57
C ASP A 288 -21.83 -54.09 -15.58
N ALA A 289 -21.58 -54.51 -14.33
CA ALA A 289 -21.31 -55.86 -13.78
C ALA A 289 -19.81 -56.22 -13.69
N GLN A 290 -19.25 -56.73 -12.58
CA GLN A 290 -19.82 -57.39 -11.39
C GLN A 290 -18.69 -57.59 -10.33
N GLU A 291 -19.05 -57.63 -9.03
CA GLU A 291 -18.39 -58.35 -7.89
C GLU A 291 -16.93 -58.01 -7.50
N ASP A 292 -16.48 -57.96 -6.23
CA ASP A 292 -17.05 -58.01 -4.86
C ASP A 292 -15.93 -57.55 -3.88
N PRO A 293 -16.13 -57.40 -2.55
CA PRO A 293 -15.29 -56.57 -1.67
C PRO A 293 -14.03 -57.28 -1.16
N ALA A 294 -12.92 -56.54 -1.03
CA ALA A 294 -11.73 -57.01 -0.31
C ALA A 294 -11.58 -56.25 1.01
N GLU A 295 -11.82 -56.97 2.09
CA GLU A 295 -11.60 -56.59 3.49
C GLU A 295 -10.12 -56.46 3.85
N ALA A 296 -9.93 -55.84 5.01
CA ALA A 296 -8.70 -55.40 5.63
C ALA A 296 -7.67 -56.50 5.95
N ILE A 297 -6.42 -56.05 5.94
CA ILE A 297 -5.19 -56.74 6.33
C ILE A 297 -5.21 -57.10 7.82
N PRO A 298 -4.68 -58.29 8.20
CA PRO A 298 -3.96 -58.39 9.46
C PRO A 298 -2.61 -59.10 9.28
N MET A 299 -1.55 -58.49 9.77
CA MET A 299 -0.30 -59.17 10.14
C MET A 299 0.27 -58.48 11.38
N ASP A 300 0.14 -59.16 12.52
CA ASP A 300 1.31 -59.60 13.31
C ASP A 300 0.83 -60.35 14.57
N GLN A 301 1.35 -61.57 14.76
CA GLN A 301 1.74 -62.12 16.05
C GLN A 301 2.71 -63.30 15.86
N GLU A 302 3.81 -63.22 16.62
CA GLU A 302 4.99 -64.10 16.78
C GLU A 302 6.19 -63.90 15.85
#